data_AF-A0A6I9X5Y2-F1
#
_entry.id   AF-A0A6I9X5Y2-F1
#
_cell.length_a   1.000
_cell.length_b   1.000
_cell.length_c   1.000
_cell.angle_alpha   90.00
_cell.angle_beta   90.00
_cell.angle_gamma   90.00
#
_symmetry.space_group_name_H-M   'P 1'
#
loop_
_entity.id
_entity.type
_entity.pdbx_description
1 polymer ?
#
loop_
_entity_poly.entity_id
_entity_poly.type
_entity_poly.pdbx_seq_one_letter_code
_entity_poly.pdbx_strand_id
1 'polypeptide(L)'
;MMSSVITCFVSIPMDVAKTRIQNWRQPTKPPNIMAMIVNIAKTESIISLWRGFLPYYSRAAPNAVITMVCVDQFHRMYLKFFPVT
;
A
#
# COMPACT_ATOMS: atom_id res chain seq x y z
N MET A 1 -6.97 13.13 -11.63
CA MET A 1 -7.22 12.69 -10.24
C MET A 1 -8.12 11.46 -10.18
N MET A 2 -9.22 11.37 -10.94
CA MET A 2 -10.11 10.19 -10.92
C MET A 2 -9.46 8.89 -11.41
N SER A 3 -8.60 8.95 -12.44
CA SER A 3 -7.84 7.78 -12.92
C SER A 3 -6.92 7.20 -11.84
N SER A 4 -6.28 8.06 -11.06
CA SER A 4 -5.41 7.69 -9.95
C SER A 4 -6.16 6.92 -8.87
N VAL A 5 -7.38 7.38 -8.54
CA VAL A 5 -8.24 6.71 -7.54
C VAL A 5 -8.65 5.33 -8.04
N ILE A 6 -9.11 5.21 -9.29
CA ILE A 6 -9.53 3.93 -9.88
C ILE A 6 -8.35 2.95 -9.95
N THR A 7 -7.18 3.41 -10.38
CA THR A 7 -5.97 2.59 -10.40
C THR A 7 -5.58 2.12 -9.00
N CYS A 8 -5.61 2.99 -7.99
CA CYS A 8 -5.33 2.59 -6.61
C CYS A 8 -6.33 1.54 -6.11
N PHE A 9 -7.63 1.71 -6.38
CA PHE A 9 -8.66 0.75 -5.98
C PHE A 9 -8.46 -0.64 -6.60
N VAL A 10 -7.95 -0.72 -7.84
CA VAL A 10 -7.66 -1.99 -8.52
C VAL A 10 -6.31 -2.58 -8.13
N SER A 11 -5.29 -1.74 -7.90
CA SER A 11 -3.95 -2.21 -7.52
C SER A 11 -3.88 -2.73 -6.09
N ILE A 12 -4.61 -2.13 -5.13
CA ILE A 12 -4.63 -2.54 -3.72
C ILE A 12 -4.98 -4.03 -3.51
N PRO A 13 -6.08 -4.59 -4.07
CA PRO A 13 -6.39 -6.01 -3.89
C PRO A 13 -5.34 -6.92 -4.55
N MET A 14 -4.70 -6.47 -5.64
CA MET A 14 -3.63 -7.22 -6.30
C MET A 14 -2.34 -7.23 -5.47
N ASP A 15 -1.98 -6.13 -4.82
CA ASP A 15 -0.81 -6.04 -3.93
C ASP A 15 -1.01 -6.87 -2.65
N VAL A 16 -2.23 -6.90 -2.11
CA VAL A 16 -2.59 -7.77 -0.97
C VAL A 16 -2.51 -9.26 -1.35
N ALA A 17 -2.99 -9.64 -2.54
CA ALA A 17 -2.88 -11.01 -3.01
C ALA A 17 -1.40 -11.42 -3.19
N LYS A 18 -0.58 -10.56 -3.81
CA LYS A 18 0.86 -10.84 -3.99
C LYS A 18 1.59 -10.98 -2.66
N THR A 19 1.36 -10.09 -1.70
CA THR A 19 2.01 -10.16 -0.38
C THR A 19 1.59 -11.41 0.41
N ARG A 20 0.34 -11.87 0.30
CA ARG A 20 -0.13 -13.13 0.90
C ARG A 20 0.48 -14.38 0.23
N ILE A 21 0.68 -14.36 -1.09
CA ILE A 21 1.42 -15.42 -1.82
C ILE A 21 2.90 -15.44 -1.40
N GLN A 22 3.53 -14.26 -1.30
CA GLN A 22 4.94 -14.14 -0.91
C GLN A 22 5.18 -14.55 0.55
N ASN A 23 4.21 -14.28 1.43
CA ASN A 23 4.25 -14.71 2.83
C ASN A 23 3.56 -16.06 3.07
N TRP A 24 3.39 -16.87 2.02
CA TRP A 24 2.72 -18.16 2.11
C TRP A 24 3.60 -19.18 2.83
N ARG A 25 3.17 -19.57 4.02
CA ARG A 25 3.92 -20.47 4.91
C ARG A 25 3.32 -21.88 4.99
N GLN A 26 2.27 -22.16 4.23
CA GLN A 26 1.61 -23.46 4.20
C GLN A 26 2.35 -24.41 3.25
N PRO A 27 2.38 -25.73 3.55
CA PRO A 27 3.06 -26.74 2.71
C PRO A 27 2.41 -26.96 1.34
N THR A 28 1.24 -26.37 1.07
CA THR A 28 0.52 -26.46 -0.20
C THR A 28 1.02 -25.43 -1.21
N LYS A 29 1.09 -25.82 -2.49
CA LYS A 29 1.48 -24.95 -3.60
C LYS A 29 0.65 -23.65 -3.61
N PRO A 30 1.25 -22.47 -3.77
CA PRO A 30 0.51 -21.21 -3.73
C PRO A 30 -0.51 -21.16 -4.88
N PRO A 31 -1.78 -20.82 -4.61
CA PRO A 31 -2.79 -20.70 -5.64
C PRO A 31 -2.54 -19.46 -6.52
N ASN A 32 -3.09 -19.47 -7.74
CA ASN A 32 -3.04 -18.32 -8.64
C ASN A 32 -3.57 -17.05 -7.95
N ILE A 33 -3.02 -15.87 -8.31
CA ILE A 33 -3.41 -14.57 -7.74
C ILE A 33 -4.93 -14.39 -7.69
N MET A 34 -5.62 -14.72 -8.77
CA MET A 34 -7.08 -14.58 -8.84
C MET A 34 -7.82 -15.58 -7.94
N ALA A 35 -7.33 -16.81 -7.86
CA ALA A 35 -7.87 -17.83 -6.96
C ALA A 35 -7.63 -17.46 -5.49
N MET A 36 -6.50 -16.82 -5.17
CA MET A 36 -6.21 -16.30 -3.84
C MET A 36 -7.15 -15.14 -3.48
N ILE A 37 -7.40 -14.19 -4.39
CA ILE A 37 -8.35 -13.09 -4.16
C ILE A 37 -9.75 -13.65 -3.86
N VAL A 38 -10.22 -14.62 -4.65
CA VAL A 38 -11.52 -15.27 -4.46
C VAL A 38 -11.56 -16.06 -3.15
N ASN A 39 -10.48 -16.78 -2.81
CA ASN A 39 -10.41 -17.51 -1.54
C ASN A 39 -10.48 -16.55 -0.36
N ILE A 40 -9.70 -15.46 -0.36
CA ILE A 40 -9.71 -14.48 0.74
C ILE A 40 -11.09 -13.82 0.86
N ALA A 41 -11.72 -13.47 -0.26
CA ALA A 41 -13.07 -12.91 -0.27
C ALA A 41 -14.12 -13.88 0.30
N LYS A 42 -13.94 -15.19 0.10
CA LYS A 42 -14.84 -16.24 0.60
C LYS A 42 -14.57 -16.64 2.06
N THR A 43 -13.31 -16.72 2.49
CA THR A 43 -12.95 -17.19 3.84
C THR A 43 -13.05 -16.11 4.90
N GLU A 44 -12.66 -14.88 4.60
CA GLU A 44 -12.57 -13.82 5.60
C GLU A 44 -13.57 -12.68 5.34
N SER A 45 -14.34 -12.69 4.24
CA SER A 45 -15.23 -11.63 3.74
C SER A 45 -14.51 -10.38 3.18
N ILE A 46 -15.16 -9.66 2.24
CA ILE A 46 -14.58 -8.51 1.50
C ILE A 46 -13.98 -7.43 2.43
N ILE A 47 -14.53 -7.28 3.63
CA ILE A 47 -14.11 -6.29 4.63
C ILE A 47 -12.82 -6.72 5.34
N SER A 48 -12.57 -8.03 5.48
CA SER A 48 -11.32 -8.52 6.08
C SER A 48 -10.11 -8.35 5.16
N LEU A 49 -10.33 -8.30 3.84
CA LEU A 49 -9.31 -7.91 2.87
C LEU A 49 -8.74 -6.50 3.19
N TRP A 50 -9.57 -5.61 3.77
CA TRP A 50 -9.17 -4.27 4.22
C TRP A 50 -8.73 -4.19 5.68
N ARG A 51 -9.06 -5.19 6.53
CA ARG A 51 -8.65 -5.19 7.96
C ARG A 51 -7.18 -5.49 8.19
N GLY A 52 -6.50 -6.24 7.32
CA GLY A 52 -5.04 -6.38 7.35
C GLY A 52 -4.31 -5.19 6.74
N PHE A 53 -4.97 -4.49 5.82
CA PHE A 53 -4.46 -3.30 5.15
C PHE A 53 -4.48 -2.08 6.06
N LEU A 54 -5.55 -1.86 6.85
CA LEU A 54 -5.63 -0.75 7.80
C LEU A 54 -4.44 -0.64 8.76
N PRO A 55 -4.01 -1.68 9.48
CA PRO A 55 -2.84 -1.63 10.37
C PRO A 55 -1.51 -1.50 9.61
N TYR A 56 -1.40 -2.02 8.39
CA TYR A 56 -0.22 -1.84 7.55
C TYR A 56 -0.13 -0.40 7.03
N TYR A 57 -1.23 0.13 6.50
CA TYR A 57 -1.37 1.49 6.01
C TYR A 57 -1.23 2.51 7.13
N SER A 58 -1.80 2.25 8.32
CA SER A 58 -1.64 3.12 9.49
C SER A 58 -0.20 3.19 9.99
N ARG A 59 0.66 2.23 9.64
CA ARG A 59 2.10 2.26 9.92
C ARG A 59 2.90 2.90 8.77
N ALA A 60 2.53 2.63 7.52
CA ALA A 60 3.21 3.15 6.34
C ALA A 60 2.90 4.64 6.07
N ALA A 61 1.66 5.06 6.31
CA ALA A 61 1.21 6.43 6.09
C ALA A 61 1.95 7.46 6.96
N PRO A 62 2.14 7.26 8.28
CA PRO A 62 2.95 8.17 9.09
C PRO A 62 4.39 8.27 8.59
N ASN A 63 5.01 7.15 8.20
CA ASN A 63 6.36 7.16 7.64
C ASN A 63 6.44 8.02 6.37
N ALA A 64 5.52 7.82 5.43
CA ALA A 64 5.47 8.60 4.19
C ALA A 64 5.23 10.10 4.45
N VAL A 65 4.33 10.44 5.38
CA VAL A 65 4.03 11.82 5.75
C VAL A 65 5.25 12.48 6.38
N ILE A 66 5.94 11.81 7.31
CA ILE A 66 7.15 12.35 7.95
C ILE A 66 8.25 12.60 6.92
N THR A 67 8.49 11.66 6.00
CA THR A 67 9.48 11.86 4.94
C THR A 67 9.12 13.03 4.03
N MET A 68 7.84 13.16 3.61
CA MET A 68 7.40 14.28 2.79
C MET A 68 7.54 15.62 3.52
N VAL A 69 7.19 15.69 4.79
CA VAL A 69 7.36 16.91 5.60
C VAL A 69 8.84 17.26 5.71
N CYS A 70 9.72 16.30 6.00
CA CYS A 70 11.15 16.54 6.05
C CYS A 70 11.67 17.10 4.72
N VAL A 71 11.28 16.51 3.58
CA VAL A 71 11.67 17.00 2.25
C VAL A 71 11.20 18.43 2.02
N ASP A 72 9.96 18.78 2.39
CA ASP A 72 9.45 20.14 2.24
C ASP A 72 10.23 21.15 3.11
N GLN A 73 10.60 20.75 4.34
CA GLN A 73 11.43 21.58 5.21
C GLN A 73 12.84 21.78 4.66
N PHE A 74 13.49 20.71 4.17
CA PHE A 74 14.80 20.81 3.54
C PHE A 74 14.76 21.65 2.27
N HIS A 75 13.72 21.50 1.45
CA HIS A 75 13.55 22.29 0.23
C HIS A 75 13.37 23.78 0.55
N ARG A 76 12.52 24.13 1.53
CA ARG A 76 12.35 25.52 1.99
C ARG A 76 13.64 26.11 2.53
N MET A 77 14.41 25.33 3.29
CA MET A 77 15.71 25.75 3.82
C MET A 77 16.73 25.97 2.71
N TYR A 78 16.77 25.07 1.72
CA TYR A 78 17.62 25.16 0.54
C TYR A 78 17.32 26.43 -0.27
N LEU A 79 16.05 26.70 -0.57
CA LEU A 79 15.63 27.90 -1.29
C LEU A 79 15.97 29.20 -0.55
N LYS A 80 15.99 29.17 0.79
CA LYS A 80 16.35 30.33 1.62
C LYS A 80 17.86 30.58 1.64
N PHE A 81 18.67 29.54 1.54
CA PHE A 81 20.14 29.61 1.50
C PHE A 81 20.70 29.89 0.10
N PHE A 82 20.06 29.34 -0.94
CA PHE A 82 20.38 29.59 -2.34
C PHE A 82 19.18 30.23 -3.04
N PRO A 83 18.91 31.52 -2.81
CA PRO A 83 17.94 32.25 -3.61
C PRO A 83 18.46 32.27 -5.05
N VAL A 84 17.88 31.44 -5.90
CA VAL A 84 18.04 31.54 -7.35
C VAL A 84 17.53 32.93 -7.74
N THR A 85 18.43 33.77 -8.26
CA THR A 85 18.14 35.10 -8.81
C THR A 85 17.12 35.00 -9.93
#